data_AF-A0A7H8QRD3-F1
#
_entry.id   AF-A0A7H8QRD3-F1
#
_cell.length_a   1.000
_cell.length_b   1.000
_cell.length_c   1.000
_cell.angle_alpha   90.00
_cell.angle_beta   90.00
_cell.angle_gamma   90.00
#
_symmetry.space_group_name_H-M   'P 1'
#
loop_
_entity.id
_entity.type
_entity.pdbx_description
1 polymer ?
#
loop_
_entity_poly.entity_id
_entity_poly.type
_entity_poly.pdbx_seq_one_letter_code
_entity_poly.pdbx_strand_id
1 'polypeptide(L)'
;MDVEPYSAESSIASFFAAHAPVTREQCDEYAVHLAGGTATAVPIQGSFSYTVMAGDGKTKIIQFRDPSSDLDRKVLDLAGRVHQGIVPSYTFHGLFCDRLPVYAMEKLSGTPYVYVKHIDPLSDTSSEHSTTVGDFAKFFATSWNQGQDIDPSAAEAMHRDYQSRFELLSEKTGHITGIIDWPEATISPFGMSLWGLENLLGFMDHNGWHYYTNSDTLRSLFWEEFERTSTKSLSSDDKRAIQIARMAGLFLLHGFSWSTGGREVVKESSMSFKYLQAFCATNDSSL
;
A
#
# COMPACT_ATOMS: atom_id res chain seq x y z
N MET A 1 22.59 -3.73 -15.24
CA MET A 1 21.85 -4.96 -14.90
C MET A 1 20.55 -4.86 -15.64
N ASP A 2 20.26 -5.84 -16.49
CA ASP A 2 18.96 -5.94 -17.12
C ASP A 2 17.93 -6.25 -16.03
N VAL A 3 16.85 -5.48 -16.00
CA VAL A 3 15.74 -5.73 -15.07
C VAL A 3 14.91 -6.84 -15.70
N GLU A 4 14.96 -8.05 -15.15
CA GLU A 4 14.05 -9.10 -15.59
C GLU A 4 12.60 -8.65 -15.38
N PRO A 5 11.72 -8.82 -16.38
CA PRO A 5 10.31 -8.48 -16.23
C PRO A 5 9.67 -9.38 -15.18
N TYR A 6 8.79 -8.80 -14.35
CA TYR A 6 8.05 -9.52 -13.33
C TYR A 6 7.34 -10.77 -13.90
N SER A 7 7.46 -11.90 -13.20
CA SER A 7 6.86 -13.19 -13.55
C SER A 7 6.10 -13.76 -12.35
N ALA A 8 4.77 -13.85 -12.47
CA ALA A 8 3.91 -14.39 -11.42
C ALA A 8 4.26 -15.85 -11.09
N GLU A 9 4.53 -16.68 -12.10
CA GLU A 9 4.90 -18.09 -11.90
C GLU A 9 6.28 -18.23 -11.21
N SER A 10 7.21 -17.28 -11.42
CA SER A 10 8.47 -17.24 -10.68
C SER A 10 8.26 -16.88 -9.20
N SER A 11 7.34 -15.95 -8.90
CA SER A 11 6.94 -15.64 -7.51
C SER A 11 6.25 -16.83 -6.83
N ILE A 12 5.32 -17.51 -7.52
CA ILE A 12 4.62 -18.71 -7.03
C ILE A 12 5.63 -19.82 -6.73
N ALA A 13 6.54 -20.11 -7.65
CA ALA A 13 7.58 -21.13 -7.47
C ALA A 13 8.48 -20.82 -6.27
N SER A 14 8.84 -19.55 -6.08
CA SER A 14 9.66 -19.10 -4.94
C SER A 14 8.95 -19.29 -3.60
N PHE A 15 7.65 -18.96 -3.52
CA PHE A 15 6.83 -19.17 -2.32
C PHE A 15 6.75 -20.65 -1.94
N PHE A 16 6.45 -21.54 -2.89
CA PHE A 16 6.37 -22.98 -2.60
C PHE A 16 7.72 -23.64 -2.33
N ALA A 17 8.82 -23.11 -2.90
CA ALA A 17 10.17 -23.53 -2.53
C ALA A 17 10.50 -23.18 -1.07
N ALA A 18 10.07 -22.00 -0.58
CA ALA A 18 10.25 -21.59 0.81
C ALA A 18 9.38 -22.37 1.81
N HIS A 19 8.22 -22.89 1.38
CA HIS A 19 7.21 -23.50 2.25
C HIS A 19 6.99 -25.02 2.05
N ALA A 20 7.93 -25.70 1.40
CA ALA A 20 7.91 -27.16 1.24
C ALA A 20 7.69 -27.90 2.59
N PRO A 21 6.87 -28.97 2.63
CA PRO A 21 6.32 -29.72 1.50
C PRO A 21 4.94 -29.25 1.03
N VAL A 22 4.45 -28.07 1.44
CA VAL A 22 3.16 -27.54 0.96
C VAL A 22 3.26 -27.31 -0.56
N THR A 23 2.26 -27.76 -1.32
CA THR A 23 2.23 -27.61 -2.78
C THR A 23 1.12 -26.66 -3.25
N ARG A 24 1.24 -26.19 -4.50
CA ARG A 24 0.23 -25.35 -5.16
C ARG A 24 -1.11 -26.05 -5.23
N GLU A 25 -1.11 -27.33 -5.60
CA GLU A 25 -2.31 -28.15 -5.75
C GLU A 25 -3.05 -28.27 -4.42
N GLN A 26 -2.33 -28.48 -3.30
CA GLN A 26 -2.92 -28.53 -1.96
C GLN A 26 -3.58 -27.20 -1.58
N CYS A 27 -2.92 -26.07 -1.88
CA CYS A 27 -3.50 -24.73 -1.65
C CYS A 27 -4.70 -24.45 -2.55
N ASP A 28 -4.65 -24.83 -3.83
CA ASP A 28 -5.75 -24.64 -4.79
C ASP A 28 -6.97 -25.50 -4.40
N GLU A 29 -6.77 -26.76 -4.02
CA GLU A 29 -7.82 -27.65 -3.50
C GLU A 29 -8.44 -27.09 -2.21
N TYR A 30 -7.64 -26.57 -1.28
CA TYR A 30 -8.14 -25.96 -0.06
C TYR A 30 -8.91 -24.66 -0.32
N ALA A 31 -8.46 -23.83 -1.26
CA ALA A 31 -9.19 -22.62 -1.68
C ALA A 31 -10.54 -22.97 -2.34
N VAL A 32 -10.61 -24.03 -3.15
CA VAL A 32 -11.87 -24.58 -3.67
C VAL A 32 -12.76 -25.13 -2.55
N HIS A 33 -12.19 -25.80 -1.55
CA HIS A 33 -12.96 -26.28 -0.39
C HIS A 33 -13.59 -25.12 0.41
N LEU A 34 -12.88 -24.00 0.58
CA LEU A 34 -13.37 -22.83 1.31
C LEU A 34 -14.40 -22.00 0.54
N ALA A 35 -14.25 -21.84 -0.78
CA ALA A 35 -15.04 -20.90 -1.58
C ALA A 35 -16.01 -21.56 -2.58
N GLY A 36 -15.88 -22.86 -2.83
CA GLY A 36 -16.53 -23.54 -3.94
C GLY A 36 -15.90 -23.21 -5.30
N GLY A 37 -16.54 -23.67 -6.38
CA GLY A 37 -16.18 -23.34 -7.76
C GLY A 37 -14.76 -23.74 -8.15
N THR A 38 -13.95 -22.76 -8.59
CA THR A 38 -12.57 -22.96 -9.05
C THR A 38 -11.62 -21.96 -8.40
N ALA A 39 -10.41 -22.39 -8.04
CA ALA A 39 -9.31 -21.50 -7.68
C ALA A 39 -8.47 -21.13 -8.93
N THR A 40 -7.86 -19.95 -8.94
CA THR A 40 -6.83 -19.54 -9.91
C THR A 40 -5.95 -18.46 -9.32
N ALA A 41 -4.63 -18.62 -9.40
CA ALA A 41 -3.66 -17.60 -8.99
C ALA A 41 -3.97 -16.21 -9.57
N VAL A 42 -3.80 -15.16 -8.77
CA VAL A 42 -3.91 -13.77 -9.26
C VAL A 42 -2.71 -13.41 -10.16
N PRO A 43 -2.89 -12.53 -11.17
CA PRO A 43 -1.82 -12.15 -12.11
C PRO A 43 -0.62 -11.43 -11.49
N ILE A 44 -0.79 -10.82 -10.31
CA ILE A 44 0.30 -10.33 -9.47
C ILE A 44 0.14 -10.95 -8.09
N GLN A 45 1.16 -11.69 -7.67
CA GLN A 45 1.32 -12.24 -6.33
C GLN A 45 2.03 -11.24 -5.41
N GLY A 46 1.72 -11.28 -4.12
CA GLY A 46 2.51 -10.59 -3.10
C GLY A 46 3.78 -11.37 -2.76
N SER A 47 4.86 -10.68 -2.37
CA SER A 47 6.16 -11.30 -2.07
C SER A 47 6.11 -12.36 -0.97
N PHE A 48 5.14 -12.27 -0.06
CA PHE A 48 4.98 -13.13 1.12
C PHE A 48 3.66 -13.91 1.14
N SER A 49 3.00 -14.09 -0.01
CA SER A 49 1.76 -14.85 -0.08
C SER A 49 1.52 -15.53 -1.41
N TYR A 50 1.06 -16.78 -1.37
CA TYR A 50 0.34 -17.37 -2.49
C TYR A 50 -1.13 -16.92 -2.43
N THR A 51 -1.58 -16.23 -3.47
CA THR A 51 -2.91 -15.62 -3.55
C THR A 51 -3.66 -16.14 -4.77
N VAL A 52 -4.90 -16.57 -4.54
CA VAL A 52 -5.82 -17.08 -5.57
C VAL A 52 -7.16 -16.36 -5.54
N MET A 53 -7.76 -16.18 -6.71
CA MET A 53 -9.20 -15.92 -6.82
C MET A 53 -9.93 -17.27 -6.77
N ALA A 54 -10.94 -17.38 -5.91
CA ALA A 54 -11.70 -18.61 -5.71
C ALA A 54 -13.22 -18.35 -5.72
N GLY A 55 -14.01 -19.43 -5.72
CA GLY A 55 -15.47 -19.38 -5.75
C GLY A 55 -16.06 -19.23 -7.15
N ASP A 56 -17.37 -19.46 -7.24
CA ASP A 56 -18.12 -19.23 -8.47
C ASP A 56 -18.03 -17.75 -8.88
N GLY A 57 -17.68 -17.50 -10.14
CA GLY A 57 -17.41 -16.16 -10.64
C GLY A 57 -16.15 -15.48 -10.08
N LYS A 58 -15.26 -16.22 -9.37
CA LYS A 58 -13.99 -15.70 -8.82
C LYS A 58 -14.18 -14.52 -7.86
N THR A 59 -15.21 -14.61 -7.02
CA THR A 59 -15.68 -13.57 -6.11
C THR A 59 -14.90 -13.50 -4.78
N LYS A 60 -14.12 -14.52 -4.43
CA LYS A 60 -13.27 -14.54 -3.23
C LYS A 60 -11.80 -14.39 -3.58
N ILE A 61 -11.04 -13.78 -2.68
CA ILE A 61 -9.58 -13.86 -2.63
C ILE A 61 -9.20 -14.76 -1.46
N ILE A 62 -8.43 -15.82 -1.72
CA ILE A 62 -7.83 -16.65 -0.66
C ILE A 62 -6.32 -16.39 -0.68
N GLN A 63 -5.75 -16.02 0.48
CA GLN A 63 -4.32 -15.85 0.67
C GLN A 63 -3.78 -16.91 1.62
N PHE A 64 -2.74 -17.61 1.21
CA PHE A 64 -1.85 -18.41 2.04
C PHE A 64 -0.60 -17.58 2.28
N ARG A 65 -0.30 -17.24 3.53
CA ARG A 65 0.77 -16.28 3.85
C ARG A 65 2.00 -16.95 4.44
N ASP A 66 3.16 -16.34 4.23
CA ASP A 66 4.36 -16.65 5.02
C ASP A 66 4.08 -16.26 6.49
N PRO A 67 4.35 -17.13 7.49
CA PRO A 67 4.14 -16.82 8.90
C PRO A 67 4.92 -15.61 9.42
N SER A 68 6.04 -15.25 8.78
CA SER A 68 6.81 -14.03 9.08
C SER A 68 6.13 -12.73 8.62
N SER A 69 5.08 -12.85 7.78
CA SER A 69 4.27 -11.76 7.26
C SER A 69 2.77 -12.07 7.43
N ASP A 70 2.36 -12.59 8.60
CA ASP A 70 0.94 -12.73 8.95
C ASP A 70 0.25 -11.36 9.01
N LEU A 71 -1.07 -11.30 8.77
CA LEU A 71 -1.83 -10.05 8.89
C LEU A 71 -2.15 -9.77 10.36
N ASP A 72 -1.86 -8.56 10.84
CA ASP A 72 -2.36 -8.15 12.16
C ASP A 72 -3.88 -7.95 12.09
N ARG A 73 -4.59 -8.98 12.56
CA ARG A 73 -6.05 -9.01 12.66
C ARG A 73 -6.63 -7.83 13.45
N LYS A 74 -5.92 -7.28 14.46
CA LYS A 74 -6.37 -6.08 15.18
C LYS A 74 -6.30 -4.83 14.30
N VAL A 75 -5.28 -4.74 13.44
CA VAL A 75 -5.16 -3.65 12.45
C VAL A 75 -6.21 -3.80 11.37
N LEU A 76 -6.49 -5.01 10.88
CA LEU A 76 -7.60 -5.27 9.95
C LEU A 76 -8.98 -4.92 10.54
N ASP A 77 -9.24 -5.34 11.79
CA ASP A 77 -10.48 -5.02 12.51
C ASP A 77 -10.63 -3.51 12.79
N LEU A 78 -9.52 -2.81 13.00
CA LEU A 78 -9.51 -1.34 13.07
C LEU A 78 -9.79 -0.72 11.70
N ALA A 79 -9.07 -1.13 10.66
CA ALA A 79 -9.23 -0.63 9.30
C ALA A 79 -10.67 -0.80 8.80
N GLY A 80 -11.28 -1.97 9.00
CA GLY A 80 -12.68 -2.24 8.65
C GLY A 80 -13.69 -1.35 9.39
N ARG A 81 -13.40 -0.96 10.65
CA ARG A 81 -14.24 -0.03 11.43
C ARG A 81 -14.09 1.43 11.00
N VAL A 82 -12.88 1.85 10.65
CA VAL A 82 -12.55 3.24 10.27
C VAL A 82 -12.91 3.54 8.81
N HIS A 83 -12.61 2.61 7.90
CA HIS A 83 -12.69 2.76 6.45
C HIS A 83 -13.81 1.89 5.85
N GLN A 84 -15.00 2.04 6.43
CA GLN A 84 -16.18 1.26 6.05
C GLN A 84 -16.48 1.39 4.55
N GLY A 85 -16.71 0.26 3.89
CA GLY A 85 -17.06 0.19 2.47
C GLY A 85 -15.89 0.10 1.48
N ILE A 86 -14.63 0.36 1.91
CA ILE A 86 -13.44 0.24 1.05
C ILE A 86 -12.40 -0.78 1.57
N VAL A 87 -12.51 -1.23 2.82
CA VAL A 87 -11.76 -2.40 3.33
C VAL A 87 -12.60 -3.65 3.11
N PRO A 88 -12.07 -4.70 2.45
CA PRO A 88 -12.81 -5.94 2.27
C PRO A 88 -13.01 -6.66 3.61
N SER A 89 -14.20 -7.22 3.84
CA SER A 89 -14.40 -8.14 4.95
C SER A 89 -13.50 -9.38 4.78
N TYR A 90 -12.92 -9.85 5.87
CA TYR A 90 -12.02 -10.99 5.88
C TYR A 90 -12.46 -12.07 6.89
N THR A 91 -12.06 -13.31 6.62
CA THR A 91 -12.19 -14.45 7.52
C THR A 91 -10.83 -15.12 7.67
N PHE A 92 -10.38 -15.32 8.91
CA PHE A 92 -9.20 -16.14 9.20
C PHE A 92 -9.60 -17.61 9.35
N HIS A 93 -9.00 -18.49 8.55
CA HIS A 93 -9.34 -19.93 8.50
C HIS A 93 -8.39 -20.81 9.31
N GLY A 94 -7.44 -20.23 10.04
CA GLY A 94 -6.42 -20.98 10.78
C GLY A 94 -5.13 -21.17 9.98
N LEU A 95 -4.38 -22.21 10.33
CA LEU A 95 -3.13 -22.58 9.68
C LEU A 95 -3.34 -23.77 8.74
N PHE A 96 -3.02 -23.59 7.46
CA PHE A 96 -2.96 -24.70 6.51
C PHE A 96 -1.68 -25.52 6.73
N CYS A 97 -1.83 -26.85 6.80
CA CYS A 97 -0.77 -27.80 7.14
C CYS A 97 0.04 -27.41 8.39
N ASP A 98 -0.64 -26.84 9.41
CA ASP A 98 -0.06 -26.31 10.66
C ASP A 98 1.05 -25.25 10.45
N ARG A 99 1.05 -24.59 9.28
CA ARG A 99 2.10 -23.66 8.85
C ARG A 99 1.56 -22.33 8.38
N LEU A 100 0.83 -22.31 7.26
CA LEU A 100 0.52 -21.07 6.54
C LEU A 100 -0.78 -20.44 7.05
N PRO A 101 -0.78 -19.20 7.60
CA PRO A 101 -2.01 -18.48 7.88
C PRO A 101 -2.87 -18.33 6.61
N VAL A 102 -4.15 -18.72 6.70
CA VAL A 102 -5.10 -18.61 5.59
C VAL A 102 -6.15 -17.55 5.85
N TYR A 103 -6.30 -16.64 4.89
CA TYR A 103 -7.31 -15.59 4.89
C TYR A 103 -8.21 -15.70 3.66
N ALA A 104 -9.52 -15.64 3.86
CA ALA A 104 -10.47 -15.41 2.79
C ALA A 104 -10.97 -13.96 2.86
N MET A 105 -11.10 -13.30 1.71
CA MET A 105 -11.59 -11.92 1.59
C MET A 105 -12.57 -11.81 0.42
N GLU A 106 -13.47 -10.84 0.44
CA GLU A 106 -14.24 -10.50 -0.76
C GLU A 106 -13.33 -9.89 -1.83
N LYS A 107 -13.47 -10.33 -3.08
CA LYS A 107 -12.79 -9.70 -4.20
C LYS A 107 -13.46 -8.36 -4.49
N LEU A 108 -12.75 -7.27 -4.19
CA LEU A 108 -13.19 -5.92 -4.52
C LEU A 108 -13.38 -5.74 -6.03
N SER A 109 -14.34 -4.88 -6.37
CA SER A 109 -14.58 -4.42 -7.74
C SER A 109 -13.56 -3.33 -8.11
N GLY A 110 -13.59 -2.94 -9.38
CA GLY A 110 -12.60 -2.02 -9.95
C GLY A 110 -11.35 -2.73 -10.45
N THR A 111 -10.41 -1.91 -10.88
CA THR A 111 -9.10 -2.35 -11.36
C THR A 111 -8.10 -2.04 -10.24
N PRO A 112 -7.11 -2.91 -9.94
CA PRO A 112 -6.19 -2.67 -8.82
C PRO A 112 -5.38 -1.41 -9.02
N TYR A 113 -4.49 -1.09 -8.11
CA TYR A 113 -3.41 -0.13 -8.34
C TYR A 113 -2.24 -0.93 -9.05
N VAL A 114 -1.32 -0.34 -9.86
CA VAL A 114 -0.22 -0.91 -10.73
C VAL A 114 -0.28 -1.13 -12.30
N TYR A 115 -1.30 -0.74 -13.11
CA TYR A 115 -1.34 -0.92 -14.63
C TYR A 115 -1.87 0.27 -15.51
N VAL A 116 -2.38 1.38 -14.96
CA VAL A 116 -2.89 2.58 -15.69
C VAL A 116 -2.51 3.90 -14.99
N LYS A 117 -1.56 3.87 -14.04
CA LYS A 117 -0.88 5.11 -13.66
C LYS A 117 -0.22 5.64 -14.94
N HIS A 118 -0.49 6.90 -15.24
CA HIS A 118 -0.04 7.54 -16.46
C HIS A 118 1.49 7.70 -16.41
N ILE A 119 2.14 7.58 -17.58
CA ILE A 119 3.61 7.74 -17.73
C ILE A 119 3.90 8.81 -18.81
N ASP A 120 2.97 9.76 -18.96
CA ASP A 120 3.06 10.93 -19.83
C ASP A 120 2.49 12.14 -19.06
N PRO A 121 3.27 13.21 -18.81
CA PRO A 121 2.84 14.38 -18.03
C PRO A 121 1.67 15.17 -18.64
N LEU A 122 1.43 14.99 -19.94
CA LEU A 122 0.37 15.66 -20.70
C LEU A 122 -0.91 14.80 -20.81
N SER A 123 -0.83 13.51 -20.46
CA SER A 123 -1.97 12.59 -20.58
C SER A 123 -2.96 12.67 -19.41
N ASP A 124 -2.58 13.30 -18.30
CA ASP A 124 -3.44 13.45 -17.13
C ASP A 124 -4.30 14.72 -17.19
N THR A 125 -5.35 14.65 -18.00
CA THR A 125 -6.44 15.65 -18.04
C THR A 125 -7.79 15.04 -17.64
N SER A 126 -7.76 13.93 -16.89
CA SER A 126 -8.95 13.10 -16.62
C SER A 126 -9.71 13.54 -15.37
N SER A 127 -11.05 13.52 -15.45
CA SER A 127 -11.92 13.66 -14.28
C SER A 127 -11.73 12.52 -13.26
N GLU A 128 -11.35 11.37 -13.79
CA GLU A 128 -11.10 10.12 -13.09
C GLU A 128 -9.96 10.30 -12.10
N HIS A 129 -8.79 10.80 -12.52
CA HIS A 129 -7.67 10.96 -11.59
C HIS A 129 -7.95 11.97 -10.45
N SER A 130 -8.62 13.09 -10.78
CA SER A 130 -9.10 14.04 -9.76
C SER A 130 -10.00 13.35 -8.73
N THR A 131 -10.82 12.39 -9.16
CA THR A 131 -11.68 11.65 -8.23
C THR A 131 -10.92 10.61 -7.40
N THR A 132 -9.78 10.07 -7.88
CA THR A 132 -8.89 9.24 -7.05
C THR A 132 -8.37 10.05 -5.88
N VAL A 133 -7.86 11.24 -6.18
CA VAL A 133 -7.26 12.14 -5.21
C VAL A 133 -8.29 12.58 -4.17
N GLY A 134 -9.53 12.86 -4.61
CA GLY A 134 -10.65 13.13 -3.71
C GLY A 134 -11.04 11.92 -2.84
N ASP A 135 -11.11 10.72 -3.39
CA ASP A 135 -11.42 9.50 -2.62
C ASP A 135 -10.28 9.14 -1.64
N PHE A 136 -9.02 9.41 -2.01
CA PHE A 136 -7.85 9.24 -1.15
C PHE A 136 -7.83 10.26 0.00
N ALA A 137 -8.21 11.51 -0.25
CA ALA A 137 -8.39 12.53 0.77
C ALA A 137 -9.45 12.13 1.81
N LYS A 138 -10.59 11.58 1.37
CA LYS A 138 -11.62 11.02 2.27
C LYS A 138 -11.07 9.87 3.12
N PHE A 139 -10.30 8.96 2.52
CA PHE A 139 -9.64 7.87 3.25
C PHE A 139 -8.73 8.41 4.36
N PHE A 140 -7.84 9.37 4.05
CA PHE A 140 -6.99 10.02 5.07
C PHE A 140 -7.81 10.75 6.14
N ALA A 141 -8.89 11.45 5.76
CA ALA A 141 -9.78 12.15 6.69
C ALA A 141 -10.46 11.18 7.68
N THR A 142 -10.86 10.00 7.23
CA THR A 142 -11.42 8.97 8.14
C THR A 142 -10.40 8.49 9.18
N SER A 143 -9.12 8.29 8.80
CA SER A 143 -8.04 7.99 9.76
C SER A 143 -7.84 9.12 10.78
N TRP A 144 -7.80 10.37 10.33
CA TRP A 144 -7.60 11.53 11.20
C TRP A 144 -8.74 11.74 12.20
N ASN A 145 -9.98 11.57 11.73
CA ASN A 145 -11.17 11.66 12.56
C ASN A 145 -11.16 10.57 13.65
N GLN A 146 -10.83 9.33 13.28
CA GLN A 146 -10.73 8.16 14.16
C GLN A 146 -9.30 7.87 14.66
N GLY A 147 -8.50 8.92 14.88
CA GLY A 147 -7.15 8.78 15.44
C GLY A 147 -7.15 7.93 16.71
N GLN A 148 -6.20 7.00 16.82
CA GLN A 148 -6.11 6.07 17.95
C GLN A 148 -5.23 6.65 19.05
N ASP A 149 -5.64 6.48 20.32
CA ASP A 149 -4.78 6.76 21.47
C ASP A 149 -3.67 5.69 21.55
N ILE A 150 -2.48 6.05 21.08
CA ILE A 150 -1.29 5.18 21.17
C ILE A 150 -0.63 5.40 22.53
N ASP A 151 -0.30 4.32 23.24
CA ASP A 151 0.54 4.39 24.43
C ASP A 151 1.89 5.06 24.10
N PRO A 152 2.40 6.01 24.90
CA PRO A 152 3.64 6.72 24.58
C PRO A 152 4.85 5.80 24.34
N SER A 153 4.96 4.68 25.04
CA SER A 153 6.06 3.72 24.86
C SER A 153 5.92 2.92 23.56
N ALA A 154 4.69 2.65 23.12
CA ALA A 154 4.41 2.06 21.82
C ALA A 154 4.67 3.05 20.68
N ALA A 155 4.32 4.33 20.85
CA ALA A 155 4.64 5.39 19.90
C ALA A 155 6.17 5.58 19.73
N GLU A 156 6.93 5.53 20.82
CA GLU A 156 8.40 5.51 20.76
C GLU A 156 8.97 4.23 20.12
N ALA A 157 8.36 3.06 20.38
CA ALA A 157 8.78 1.81 19.75
C ALA A 157 8.54 1.84 18.24
N MET A 158 7.37 2.35 17.81
CA MET A 158 7.04 2.63 16.41
C MET A 158 8.00 3.62 15.79
N HIS A 159 8.35 4.71 16.48
CA HIS A 159 9.36 5.67 16.00
C HIS A 159 10.73 5.01 15.74
N ARG A 160 11.15 4.06 16.59
CA ARG A 160 12.38 3.26 16.40
C ARG A 160 12.23 2.18 15.31
N ASP A 161 11.05 1.59 15.15
CA ASP A 161 10.78 0.54 14.15
C ASP A 161 10.65 1.11 12.74
N TYR A 162 9.95 2.24 12.56
CA TYR A 162 9.89 2.97 11.28
C TYR A 162 11.27 3.37 10.77
N GLN A 163 12.20 3.73 11.67
CA GLN A 163 13.60 4.02 11.34
C GLN A 163 14.31 2.87 10.57
N SER A 164 13.74 1.65 10.56
CA SER A 164 14.32 0.46 9.94
C SER A 164 13.55 -0.13 8.74
N ARG A 165 12.42 0.45 8.31
CA ARG A 165 11.35 -0.34 7.62
C ARG A 165 10.89 0.01 6.20
N PHE A 166 11.74 0.58 5.33
CA PHE A 166 11.23 1.11 4.06
C PHE A 166 11.55 0.41 2.73
N GLU A 167 10.49 0.22 1.94
CA GLU A 167 10.33 -0.68 0.80
C GLU A 167 9.30 -0.08 -0.17
N LEU A 168 9.61 -0.07 -1.48
CA LEU A 168 8.75 -0.52 -2.61
C LEU A 168 7.24 -0.81 -2.27
N LEU A 169 6.16 -0.40 -2.98
CA LEU A 169 5.86 -0.14 -4.42
C LEU A 169 4.61 0.79 -4.67
N SER A 170 3.66 0.46 -5.57
CA SER A 170 3.21 1.33 -6.73
C SER A 170 1.73 1.21 -7.22
N GLU A 171 1.25 2.01 -8.22
CA GLU A 171 -0.19 2.44 -8.34
C GLU A 171 -0.94 2.59 -9.75
N LYS A 172 -2.31 2.75 -9.83
CA LYS A 172 -3.23 3.08 -11.02
C LYS A 172 -4.78 3.35 -10.74
N THR A 173 -5.54 3.94 -11.70
CA THR A 173 -7.02 3.75 -12.00
C THR A 173 -8.19 4.62 -11.49
N GLY A 174 -8.04 5.85 -11.00
CA GLY A 174 -9.16 6.81 -11.07
C GLY A 174 -10.18 6.78 -9.90
N HIS A 175 -10.58 5.64 -9.36
CA HIS A 175 -11.48 5.59 -8.19
C HIS A 175 -11.01 4.56 -7.16
N ILE A 176 -11.11 4.91 -5.87
CA ILE A 176 -10.80 3.97 -4.78
C ILE A 176 -12.05 3.17 -4.46
N THR A 177 -12.25 2.09 -5.21
CA THR A 177 -13.27 1.06 -4.94
C THR A 177 -12.84 0.07 -3.87
N GLY A 178 -11.58 0.14 -3.41
CA GLY A 178 -11.10 -0.66 -2.30
C GLY A 178 -9.60 -0.50 -2.06
N ILE A 179 -9.16 -0.76 -0.82
CA ILE A 179 -7.75 -0.75 -0.41
C ILE A 179 -7.37 -2.16 0.06
N ILE A 180 -6.30 -2.68 -0.51
CA ILE A 180 -5.77 -4.03 -0.30
C ILE A 180 -4.31 -3.95 0.16
N ASP A 181 -3.71 -5.11 0.41
CA ASP A 181 -2.31 -5.27 0.82
C ASP A 181 -1.97 -4.59 2.17
N TRP A 182 -2.54 -5.16 3.23
CA TRP A 182 -2.41 -4.68 4.61
C TRP A 182 -1.29 -5.31 5.49
N PRO A 183 -0.34 -6.15 5.04
CA PRO A 183 0.59 -6.83 5.96
C PRO A 183 1.60 -5.89 6.65
N GLU A 184 1.90 -4.75 6.05
CA GLU A 184 2.76 -3.71 6.64
C GLU A 184 1.97 -2.54 7.25
N ALA A 185 0.63 -2.66 7.30
CA ALA A 185 -0.22 -1.64 7.87
C ALA A 185 0.01 -1.51 9.37
N THR A 186 0.22 -0.28 9.82
CA THR A 186 0.62 0.05 11.19
C THR A 186 -0.03 1.35 11.63
N ILE A 187 -0.19 1.55 12.93
CA ILE A 187 -0.68 2.82 13.49
C ILE A 187 0.51 3.79 13.55
N SER A 188 0.40 4.93 12.86
CA SER A 188 1.52 5.86 12.62
C SER A 188 1.13 7.31 12.92
N PRO A 189 2.11 8.20 13.18
CA PRO A 189 1.90 9.65 13.08
C PRO A 189 1.25 10.03 11.74
N PHE A 190 0.16 10.80 11.81
CA PHE A 190 -0.58 11.22 10.62
C PHE A 190 0.33 12.09 9.73
N GLY A 191 0.51 11.65 8.48
CA GLY A 191 1.46 12.23 7.52
C GLY A 191 2.50 11.23 6.99
N MET A 192 2.85 10.19 7.76
CA MET A 192 3.86 9.19 7.36
C MET A 192 3.54 8.50 6.02
N SER A 193 2.26 8.30 5.70
CA SER A 193 1.82 7.66 4.45
C SER A 193 1.52 8.64 3.30
N LEU A 194 1.79 9.95 3.46
CA LEU A 194 1.54 10.94 2.41
C LEU A 194 2.47 10.82 1.19
N TRP A 195 3.47 9.93 1.24
CA TRP A 195 4.19 9.49 0.04
C TRP A 195 3.25 8.88 -1.03
N GLY A 196 2.11 8.32 -0.61
CA GLY A 196 1.06 7.85 -1.52
C GLY A 196 0.45 9.01 -2.31
N LEU A 197 0.25 10.17 -1.68
CA LEU A 197 -0.23 11.37 -2.38
C LEU A 197 0.77 11.81 -3.44
N GLU A 198 2.07 11.85 -3.14
CA GLU A 198 3.08 12.15 -4.16
C GLU A 198 3.01 11.16 -5.34
N ASN A 199 2.70 9.89 -5.09
CA ASN A 199 2.49 8.89 -6.14
C ASN A 199 1.22 9.10 -6.98
N LEU A 200 0.25 9.87 -6.50
CA LEU A 200 -0.83 10.40 -7.32
C LEU A 200 -0.38 11.67 -8.08
N LEU A 201 0.42 12.56 -7.48
CA LEU A 201 0.81 13.83 -8.11
C LEU A 201 1.81 13.71 -9.27
N GLY A 202 2.46 12.56 -9.48
CA GLY A 202 3.42 12.36 -10.57
C GLY A 202 3.89 10.93 -10.78
N PHE A 203 4.93 10.76 -11.59
CA PHE A 203 5.53 9.46 -11.92
C PHE A 203 7.06 9.53 -12.06
N MET A 204 7.71 8.37 -12.05
CA MET A 204 9.16 8.22 -12.19
C MET A 204 9.49 7.58 -13.55
N ASP A 205 10.50 8.10 -14.24
CA ASP A 205 11.06 7.50 -15.46
C ASP A 205 12.60 7.38 -15.38
N HIS A 206 13.25 7.06 -16.51
CA HIS A 206 14.71 6.97 -16.59
C HIS A 206 15.44 8.31 -16.35
N ASN A 207 14.79 9.45 -16.62
CA ASN A 207 15.32 10.78 -16.39
C ASN A 207 15.13 11.20 -14.92
N GLY A 208 13.98 10.95 -14.34
CA GLY A 208 13.70 11.18 -12.92
C GLY A 208 12.23 11.27 -12.60
N TRP A 209 11.91 12.00 -11.52
CA TRP A 209 10.54 12.27 -11.14
C TRP A 209 9.95 13.40 -11.99
N HIS A 210 8.72 13.21 -12.45
CA HIS A 210 7.93 14.21 -13.16
C HIS A 210 6.59 14.37 -12.47
N TYR A 211 6.30 15.59 -12.03
CA TYR A 211 4.95 15.96 -11.62
C TYR A 211 4.05 16.10 -12.84
N TYR A 212 2.77 15.74 -12.73
CA TYR A 212 1.78 16.04 -13.76
C TYR A 212 1.55 17.56 -13.83
N THR A 213 1.13 18.06 -15.00
CA THR A 213 0.93 19.50 -15.24
C THR A 213 -0.15 20.14 -14.38
N ASN A 214 -1.07 19.33 -13.83
CA ASN A 214 -2.15 19.68 -12.92
C ASN A 214 -1.82 19.40 -11.43
N SER A 215 -0.60 18.97 -11.10
CA SER A 215 -0.23 18.47 -9.76
C SER A 215 -0.55 19.45 -8.61
N ASP A 216 -0.36 20.75 -8.80
CA ASP A 216 -0.73 21.75 -7.78
C ASP A 216 -2.25 21.83 -7.55
N THR A 217 -3.05 21.65 -8.61
CA THR A 217 -4.52 21.57 -8.53
C THR A 217 -4.95 20.29 -7.80
N LEU A 218 -4.31 19.17 -8.10
CA LEU A 218 -4.57 17.89 -7.41
C LEU A 218 -4.17 17.96 -5.92
N ARG A 219 -3.04 18.60 -5.59
CA ARG A 219 -2.60 18.80 -4.19
C ARG A 219 -3.58 19.70 -3.42
N SER A 220 -4.05 20.78 -4.04
CA SER A 220 -5.09 21.64 -3.47
C SER A 220 -6.39 20.86 -3.24
N LEU A 221 -6.84 20.11 -4.25
CA LEU A 221 -8.03 19.25 -4.16
C LEU A 221 -7.94 18.23 -3.02
N PHE A 222 -6.78 17.59 -2.83
CA PHE A 222 -6.57 16.67 -1.71
C PHE A 222 -6.79 17.36 -0.36
N TRP A 223 -6.15 18.51 -0.14
CA TRP A 223 -6.26 19.21 1.15
C TRP A 223 -7.64 19.83 1.39
N GLU A 224 -8.26 20.40 0.35
CA GLU A 224 -9.64 20.91 0.42
C GLU A 224 -10.62 19.78 0.77
N GLU A 225 -10.54 18.63 0.11
CA GLU A 225 -11.43 17.49 0.34
C GLU A 225 -11.18 16.81 1.70
N PHE A 226 -9.91 16.81 2.15
CA PHE A 226 -9.51 16.35 3.49
C PHE A 226 -10.07 17.28 4.58
N GLU A 227 -9.87 18.60 4.48
CA GLU A 227 -10.40 19.58 5.43
C GLU A 227 -11.95 19.56 5.43
N ARG A 228 -12.59 19.42 4.27
CA ARG A 228 -14.06 19.32 4.11
C ARG A 228 -14.65 18.02 4.70
N THR A 229 -13.85 16.95 4.80
CA THR A 229 -14.27 15.63 5.33
C THR A 229 -13.82 15.42 6.78
N SER A 230 -12.85 16.20 7.25
CA SER A 230 -12.41 16.20 8.65
C SER A 230 -13.49 16.75 9.57
N THR A 231 -13.68 16.11 10.73
CA THR A 231 -14.52 16.63 11.82
C THR A 231 -13.74 17.51 12.81
N LYS A 232 -12.42 17.65 12.59
CA LYS A 232 -11.48 18.43 13.42
C LYS A 232 -10.78 19.48 12.54
N SER A 233 -10.79 20.74 12.94
CA SER A 233 -10.00 21.79 12.29
C SER A 233 -8.50 21.54 12.48
N LEU A 234 -7.69 21.69 11.43
CA LEU A 234 -6.23 21.60 11.55
C LEU A 234 -5.66 22.89 12.13
N SER A 235 -4.98 22.78 13.27
CA SER A 235 -4.20 23.87 13.83
C SER A 235 -2.86 24.04 13.09
N SER A 236 -2.18 25.16 13.34
CA SER A 236 -0.83 25.37 12.78
C SER A 236 0.20 24.35 13.30
N ASP A 237 -0.03 23.75 14.48
CA ASP A 237 0.82 22.70 15.02
C ASP A 237 0.55 21.35 14.37
N ASP A 238 -0.71 21.03 14.06
CA ASP A 238 -1.07 19.83 13.29
C ASP A 238 -0.42 19.89 11.90
N LYS A 239 -0.54 21.02 11.20
CA LYS A 239 0.09 21.23 9.88
C LYS A 239 1.62 21.07 9.93
N ARG A 240 2.28 21.58 10.98
CA ARG A 240 3.72 21.36 11.22
C ARG A 240 4.05 19.90 11.47
N ALA A 241 3.30 19.22 12.34
CA ALA A 241 3.51 17.82 12.67
C ALA A 241 3.33 16.92 11.44
N ILE A 242 2.33 17.21 10.61
CA ILE A 242 2.06 16.49 9.35
C ILE A 242 3.21 16.68 8.35
N GLN A 243 3.76 17.89 8.19
CA GLN A 243 4.92 18.10 7.33
C GLN A 243 6.15 17.32 7.83
N ILE A 244 6.41 17.32 9.13
CA ILE A 244 7.51 16.54 9.73
C ILE A 244 7.30 15.03 9.50
N ALA A 245 6.07 14.53 9.71
CA ALA A 245 5.71 13.14 9.50
C ALA A 245 5.77 12.73 8.02
N ARG A 246 5.35 13.59 7.08
CA ARG A 246 5.50 13.40 5.62
C ARG A 246 6.97 13.30 5.25
N MET A 247 7.80 14.25 5.70
CA MET A 247 9.25 14.23 5.43
C MET A 247 9.91 12.97 6.00
N ALA A 248 9.55 12.58 7.23
CA ALA A 248 9.99 11.32 7.81
C ALA A 248 9.61 10.15 6.90
N GLY A 249 8.32 9.97 6.59
CA GLY A 249 7.81 8.89 5.73
C GLY A 249 8.42 8.82 4.33
N LEU A 250 8.78 9.96 3.73
CA LEU A 250 9.47 10.04 2.43
C LEU A 250 10.95 9.62 2.53
N PHE A 251 11.69 10.14 3.52
CA PHE A 251 13.09 9.81 3.77
C PHE A 251 13.28 8.33 4.03
N LEU A 252 12.36 7.83 4.82
CA LEU A 252 12.12 6.44 5.04
C LEU A 252 11.91 5.72 3.69
N LEU A 253 10.79 5.94 2.97
CA LEU A 253 10.44 5.18 1.75
C LEU A 253 11.53 5.07 0.70
N HIS A 254 12.26 6.15 0.49
CA HIS A 254 13.19 6.25 -0.62
C HIS A 254 14.66 6.27 -0.19
N GLY A 255 14.96 6.24 1.11
CA GLY A 255 16.31 6.29 1.67
C GLY A 255 17.02 4.95 1.85
N PHE A 256 16.31 3.83 1.72
CA PHE A 256 16.87 2.49 1.95
C PHE A 256 16.59 1.53 0.78
N SER A 257 17.49 0.57 0.59
CA SER A 257 17.38 -0.54 -0.37
C SER A 257 17.81 -1.85 0.27
N TRP A 258 17.21 -2.97 -0.12
CA TRP A 258 17.54 -4.28 0.45
C TRP A 258 18.72 -4.96 -0.22
N SER A 259 19.58 -5.55 0.61
CA SER A 259 20.66 -6.45 0.24
C SER A 259 20.58 -7.75 1.05
N THR A 260 21.41 -8.73 0.69
CA THR A 260 21.50 -10.03 1.40
C THR A 260 21.97 -9.91 2.85
N GLY A 261 22.40 -8.73 3.31
CA GLY A 261 22.74 -8.43 4.70
C GLY A 261 21.72 -7.58 5.47
N GLY A 262 20.61 -7.16 4.84
CA GLY A 262 19.63 -6.23 5.41
C GLY A 262 19.46 -4.97 4.56
N ARG A 263 18.96 -3.88 5.15
CA ARG A 263 18.84 -2.58 4.46
C ARG A 263 20.16 -1.81 4.43
N GLU A 264 20.48 -1.26 3.26
CA GLU A 264 21.56 -0.30 3.03
C GLU A 264 20.98 1.07 2.63
N VAL A 265 21.69 2.15 2.98
CA VAL A 265 21.33 3.51 2.53
C VAL A 265 21.50 3.61 1.01
N VAL A 266 20.52 4.20 0.34
CA VAL A 266 20.53 4.32 -1.13
C VAL A 266 21.68 5.20 -1.63
N LYS A 267 22.27 4.80 -2.75
CA LYS A 267 23.32 5.59 -3.43
C LYS A 267 22.68 6.71 -4.24
N GLU A 268 23.36 7.84 -4.38
CA GLU A 268 22.88 9.01 -5.15
C GLU A 268 22.50 8.68 -6.60
N SER A 269 23.16 7.69 -7.19
CA SER A 269 22.89 7.19 -8.55
C SER A 269 21.70 6.22 -8.66
N SER A 270 20.99 5.93 -7.57
CA SER A 270 19.88 4.97 -7.54
C SER A 270 18.55 5.62 -7.94
N MET A 271 17.59 4.80 -8.41
CA MET A 271 16.25 5.29 -8.70
C MET A 271 15.53 5.79 -7.44
N SER A 272 15.73 5.11 -6.30
CA SER A 272 15.18 5.53 -5.01
C SER A 272 15.65 6.93 -4.61
N PHE A 273 16.94 7.24 -4.77
CA PHE A 273 17.46 8.58 -4.45
C PHE A 273 16.83 9.69 -5.31
N LYS A 274 16.44 9.42 -6.55
CA LYS A 274 15.72 10.40 -7.39
C LYS A 274 14.38 10.82 -6.79
N TYR A 275 13.68 9.93 -6.09
CA TYR A 275 12.46 10.28 -5.36
C TYR A 275 12.78 11.21 -4.17
N LEU A 276 13.82 10.93 -3.38
CA LEU A 276 14.26 11.84 -2.30
C LEU A 276 14.61 13.23 -2.84
N GLN A 277 15.38 13.29 -3.94
CA GLN A 277 15.76 14.55 -4.55
C GLN A 277 14.53 15.34 -5.03
N ALA A 278 13.51 14.67 -5.57
CA ALA A 278 12.28 15.32 -6.02
C ALA A 278 11.41 15.86 -4.88
N PHE A 279 11.26 15.08 -3.80
CA PHE A 279 10.29 15.36 -2.73
C PHE A 279 10.86 16.12 -1.53
N CYS A 280 12.18 16.11 -1.35
CA CYS A 280 12.85 16.68 -0.17
C CYS A 280 13.75 17.89 -0.49
N ALA A 281 14.06 18.17 -1.76
CA ALA A 281 14.87 19.33 -2.15
C ALA A 281 14.03 20.57 -2.54
N THR A 282 12.73 20.39 -2.73
CA THR A 282 11.77 21.48 -2.98
C THR A 282 11.24 22.02 -1.64
N ASN A 283 11.35 23.34 -1.43
CA ASN A 283 10.65 24.02 -0.34
C ASN A 283 9.16 24.13 -0.69
N ASP A 284 8.44 23.00 -0.66
CA ASP A 284 7.01 22.98 -0.87
C ASP A 284 6.30 23.44 0.41
N SER A 285 5.96 24.72 0.46
CA SER A 285 5.31 25.37 1.59
C SER A 285 3.78 25.18 1.62
N SER A 286 3.22 24.24 0.85
CA SER A 286 1.77 24.06 0.69
C SER A 286 1.12 23.10 1.72
N LEU A 287 1.13 23.51 2.99
CA LEU A 287 0.19 23.01 4.01
C LEU A 287 -0.45 24.17 4.80
#